data_AF-A0A7X9GFE8-F1
#
_entry.id   AF-A0A7X9GFE8-F1
#
_cell.length_a   1.000
_cell.length_b   1.000
_cell.length_c   1.000
_cell.angle_alpha   90.00
_cell.angle_beta   90.00
_cell.angle_gamma   90.00
#
_symmetry.space_group_name_H-M   'P 1'
#
loop_
_entity.id
_entity.type
_entity.pdbx_description
1 polymer ?
#
loop_
_entity_poly.entity_id
_entity_poly.type
_entity_poly.pdbx_seq_one_letter_code
_entity_poly.pdbx_strand_id
1 'polypeptide(L)'
;MTPAERASAVAFALKNCALDSMAPSDATMRVTARYEYGDIDVSRLLDDADDDRSSAVFVRTIVLAERRWPATTDLDELRAIHRGLFEGVFNDAGRLRTRDTTREDTEDRARAKNPEAFFPANLIETGALNIATELADKRNLRNLDRGDFIRQLAHIYDELGYLHPFKGGNAMTLRIFASRL
;
A
#
# COMPACT_ATOMS: atom_id res chain seq x y z
N MET A 1 16.04 14.25 -1.94
CA MET A 1 15.81 13.82 -0.54
C MET A 1 17.11 13.89 0.25
N THR A 2 17.04 14.25 1.52
CA THR A 2 18.14 14.18 2.49
C THR A 2 18.45 12.71 2.85
N PRO A 3 19.61 12.41 3.46
CA PRO A 3 19.91 11.07 3.95
C PRO A 3 18.84 10.52 4.91
N ALA A 4 18.30 11.36 5.79
CA ALA A 4 17.25 10.97 6.74
C ALA A 4 15.93 10.63 6.03
N GLU A 5 15.56 11.38 4.98
CA GLU A 5 14.38 11.09 4.18
C GLU A 5 14.52 9.76 3.43
N ARG A 6 15.70 9.45 2.86
CA ARG A 6 15.96 8.16 2.19
C ARG A 6 15.92 6.99 3.15
N ALA A 7 16.57 7.11 4.31
CA ALA A 7 16.51 6.10 5.37
C ALA A 7 15.06 5.87 5.85
N SER A 8 14.26 6.94 5.97
CA SER A 8 12.84 6.82 6.30
C SER A 8 12.05 6.11 5.20
N ALA A 9 12.32 6.36 3.92
CA ALA A 9 11.68 5.68 2.81
C ALA A 9 12.00 4.19 2.78
N VAL A 10 13.27 3.82 3.01
CA VAL A 10 13.71 2.42 3.12
C VAL A 10 13.06 1.71 4.30
N ALA A 11 13.08 2.33 5.49
CA ALA A 11 12.45 1.76 6.68
C ALA A 11 10.93 1.59 6.49
N PHE A 12 10.26 2.57 5.88
CA PHE A 12 8.85 2.47 5.54
C PHE A 12 8.59 1.31 4.58
N ALA A 13 9.39 1.17 3.51
CA ALA A 13 9.27 0.09 2.55
C ALA A 13 9.46 -1.30 3.17
N LEU A 14 10.49 -1.48 4.01
CA LEU A 14 10.70 -2.74 4.75
C LEU A 14 9.49 -3.10 5.62
N LYS A 15 8.98 -2.12 6.37
CA LYS A 15 7.82 -2.33 7.24
C LYS A 15 6.54 -2.57 6.45
N ASN A 16 6.42 -2.03 5.24
CA ASN A 16 5.27 -2.27 4.37
C ASN A 16 5.31 -3.69 3.81
N CYS A 17 6.44 -4.12 3.25
CA CYS A 17 6.64 -5.49 2.73
C CYS A 17 6.37 -6.57 3.77
N ALA A 18 6.78 -6.34 5.02
CA ALA A 18 6.53 -7.27 6.12
C ALA A 18 5.04 -7.54 6.41
N LEU A 19 4.11 -6.65 6.00
CA LEU A 19 2.66 -6.87 6.17
C LEU A 19 2.13 -8.06 5.36
N ASP A 20 2.79 -8.39 4.24
CA ASP A 20 2.44 -9.51 3.37
C ASP A 20 3.59 -10.54 3.32
N SER A 21 4.37 -10.62 4.40
CA SER A 21 5.49 -11.58 4.54
C SER A 21 6.54 -11.49 3.41
N MET A 22 6.67 -10.32 2.79
CA MET A 22 7.68 -10.06 1.77
C MET A 22 8.96 -9.54 2.42
N ALA A 23 10.10 -10.04 1.96
CA ALA A 23 11.41 -9.55 2.35
C ALA A 23 12.29 -9.40 1.10
N PRO A 24 12.91 -8.23 0.86
CA PRO A 24 13.82 -8.06 -0.26
C PRO A 24 15.06 -8.95 -0.09
N SER A 25 15.69 -9.30 -1.20
CA SER A 25 16.91 -10.10 -1.17
C SER A 25 18.11 -9.35 -0.58
N ASP A 26 19.13 -10.08 -0.15
CA ASP A 26 20.41 -9.48 0.26
C ASP A 26 21.09 -8.68 -0.87
N ALA A 27 20.87 -9.08 -2.13
CA ALA A 27 21.42 -8.35 -3.28
C ALA A 27 20.77 -6.98 -3.43
N THR A 28 19.44 -6.93 -3.39
CA THR A 28 18.67 -5.69 -3.40
C THR A 28 18.98 -4.81 -2.20
N MET A 29 19.19 -5.40 -1.00
CA MET A 29 19.59 -4.64 0.18
C MET A 29 20.98 -3.99 0.04
N ARG A 30 21.94 -4.64 -0.62
CA ARG A 30 23.26 -4.03 -0.91
C ARG A 30 23.15 -2.82 -1.84
N VAL A 31 22.30 -2.89 -2.85
CA VAL A 31 22.03 -1.76 -3.76
C VAL A 31 21.30 -0.64 -3.01
N THR A 32 20.34 -1.01 -2.16
CA THR A 32 19.55 -0.06 -1.35
C THR A 32 20.43 0.75 -0.41
N ALA A 33 21.46 0.15 0.19
CA ALA A 33 22.41 0.88 1.02
C ALA A 33 23.09 2.03 0.26
N ARG A 34 23.47 1.82 -1.01
CA ARG A 34 24.04 2.87 -1.88
C ARG A 34 23.04 4.01 -2.10
N TYR A 35 21.76 3.68 -2.27
CA TYR A 35 20.69 4.67 -2.36
C TYR A 35 20.55 5.44 -1.03
N GLU A 36 20.54 4.78 0.12
CA GLU A 36 20.46 5.45 1.43
C GLU A 36 21.61 6.46 1.63
N TYR A 37 22.85 6.05 1.31
CA TYR A 37 24.02 6.95 1.35
C TYR A 37 23.94 8.08 0.32
N GLY A 38 23.17 7.92 -0.75
CA GLY A 38 22.99 8.90 -1.81
C GLY A 38 23.96 8.75 -2.96
N ASP A 39 24.62 7.60 -3.08
CA ASP A 39 25.54 7.27 -4.18
C ASP A 39 24.79 7.03 -5.49
N ILE A 40 23.52 6.61 -5.40
CA ILE A 40 22.62 6.37 -6.52
C ILE A 40 21.26 7.01 -6.23
N ASP A 41 20.55 7.39 -7.29
CA ASP A 41 19.16 7.82 -7.19
C ASP A 41 18.18 6.64 -7.22
N VAL A 42 16.90 6.92 -7.01
CA VAL A 42 15.86 5.89 -6.97
C VAL A 42 15.61 5.21 -8.32
N SER A 43 15.94 5.88 -9.44
CA SER A 43 15.81 5.29 -10.77
C SER A 43 16.88 4.21 -10.94
N ARG A 44 18.12 4.52 -10.53
CA ARG A 44 19.20 3.55 -10.56
C ARG A 44 19.00 2.41 -9.57
N LEU A 45 18.41 2.67 -8.39
CA LEU A 45 17.99 1.61 -7.47
C LEU A 45 16.98 0.64 -8.12
N LEU A 46 16.00 1.17 -8.86
CA LEU A 46 15.02 0.35 -9.57
C LEU A 46 15.67 -0.51 -10.67
N ASP A 47 16.66 0.03 -11.38
CA ASP A 47 17.37 -0.69 -12.45
C ASP A 47 18.37 -1.74 -11.91
N ASP A 48 19.01 -1.49 -10.77
CA ASP A 48 20.06 -2.34 -10.21
C ASP A 48 19.54 -3.41 -9.23
N ALA A 49 18.30 -3.27 -8.74
CA ALA A 49 17.66 -4.27 -7.89
C ALA A 49 17.38 -5.56 -8.67
N ASP A 50 17.34 -6.69 -7.96
CA ASP A 50 17.01 -7.96 -8.62
C ASP A 50 15.51 -8.11 -8.89
N ASP A 51 15.20 -8.99 -9.84
CA ASP A 51 13.83 -9.26 -10.32
C ASP A 51 13.00 -10.13 -9.36
N ASP A 52 13.45 -10.35 -8.12
CA ASP A 52 12.65 -11.06 -7.13
C ASP A 52 11.35 -10.30 -6.82
N ARG A 53 10.25 -11.04 -6.64
CA ARG A 53 8.91 -10.48 -6.40
C ARG A 53 8.90 -9.52 -5.20
N SER A 54 9.56 -9.89 -4.10
CA SER A 54 9.61 -9.08 -2.89
C SER A 54 10.51 -7.86 -3.07
N SER A 55 11.67 -8.04 -3.72
CA SER A 55 12.57 -6.94 -4.08
C SER A 55 11.89 -5.89 -4.97
N ALA A 56 11.16 -6.32 -5.99
CA ALA A 56 10.43 -5.42 -6.88
C ALA A 56 9.38 -4.58 -6.13
N VAL A 57 8.57 -5.21 -5.27
CA VAL A 57 7.57 -4.51 -4.44
C VAL A 57 8.24 -3.56 -3.45
N PHE A 58 9.36 -3.99 -2.84
CA PHE A 58 10.13 -3.20 -1.90
C PHE A 58 10.67 -1.92 -2.54
N VAL A 59 11.38 -2.03 -3.67
CA VAL A 59 11.96 -0.88 -4.36
C VAL A 59 10.87 0.05 -4.89
N ARG A 60 9.77 -0.48 -5.41
CA ARG A 60 8.62 0.35 -5.80
C ARG A 60 8.01 1.09 -4.63
N THR A 61 7.97 0.50 -3.45
CA THR A 61 7.50 1.21 -2.25
C THR A 61 8.41 2.42 -1.93
N ILE A 62 9.73 2.29 -2.13
CA ILE A 62 10.67 3.43 -2.02
C ILE A 62 10.36 4.47 -3.11
N VAL A 63 10.20 4.05 -4.37
CA VAL A 63 9.83 4.94 -5.48
C VAL A 63 8.56 5.74 -5.17
N LEU A 64 7.54 5.11 -4.60
CA LEU A 64 6.28 5.77 -4.23
C LEU A 64 6.42 6.72 -3.04
N ALA A 65 7.30 6.40 -2.10
CA ALA A 65 7.62 7.31 -0.99
C ALA A 65 8.34 8.57 -1.49
N GLU A 66 9.19 8.45 -2.51
CA GLU A 66 9.86 9.60 -3.14
C GLU A 66 8.94 10.39 -4.10
N ARG A 67 8.30 9.67 -5.03
CA ARG A 67 7.50 10.24 -6.12
C ARG A 67 6.08 10.45 -5.63
N ARG A 68 5.81 11.64 -5.09
CA ARG A 68 4.45 12.04 -4.70
C ARG A 68 3.54 12.04 -5.93
N TRP A 69 2.58 11.13 -6.00
CA TRP A 69 1.40 11.26 -6.87
C TRP A 69 0.29 12.05 -6.18
N PRO A 70 -0.72 12.56 -6.92
CA PRO A 70 -1.89 13.23 -6.32
C PRO A 70 -2.59 12.33 -5.30
N ALA A 71 -2.99 12.90 -4.16
CA ALA A 71 -3.86 12.23 -3.20
C ALA A 71 -5.32 12.54 -3.56
N THR A 72 -5.96 11.67 -4.33
CA THR A 72 -7.38 11.83 -4.71
C THR A 72 -8.32 11.36 -3.61
N THR A 73 -7.81 10.65 -2.60
CA THR A 73 -8.55 10.22 -1.39
C THR A 73 -9.79 9.38 -1.73
N ASP A 74 -9.70 8.59 -2.79
CA ASP A 74 -10.78 7.81 -3.35
C ASP A 74 -10.31 6.41 -3.83
N LEU A 75 -11.22 5.68 -4.47
CA LEU A 75 -10.93 4.33 -5.00
C LEU A 75 -9.85 4.34 -6.09
N ASP A 76 -9.76 5.41 -6.87
CA ASP A 76 -8.76 5.50 -7.94
C ASP A 76 -7.35 5.64 -7.36
N GLU A 77 -7.18 6.33 -6.23
CA GLU A 77 -5.91 6.31 -5.50
C GLU A 77 -5.57 4.91 -4.99
N LEU A 78 -6.52 4.16 -4.42
CA LEU A 78 -6.27 2.77 -4.00
C LEU A 78 -5.84 1.90 -5.18
N ARG A 79 -6.51 2.01 -6.33
CA ARG A 79 -6.15 1.29 -7.57
C ARG A 79 -4.76 1.69 -8.07
N ALA A 80 -4.43 2.98 -8.02
CA ALA A 80 -3.14 3.50 -8.44
C ALA A 80 -2.01 3.01 -7.52
N ILE A 81 -2.21 3.05 -6.20
CA ILE A 81 -1.27 2.51 -5.20
C ILE A 81 -1.03 1.03 -5.47
N HIS A 82 -2.09 0.24 -5.53
CA HIS A 82 -1.97 -1.20 -5.73
C HIS A 82 -1.30 -1.53 -7.06
N ARG A 83 -1.62 -0.83 -8.15
CA ARG A 83 -0.94 -1.02 -9.44
C ARG A 83 0.55 -0.67 -9.33
N GLY A 84 0.88 0.49 -8.75
CA GLY A 84 2.26 0.96 -8.62
C GLY A 84 3.15 0.00 -7.81
N LEU A 85 2.59 -0.69 -6.81
CA LEU A 85 3.31 -1.71 -6.06
C LEU A 85 3.46 -3.01 -6.85
N PHE A 86 2.37 -3.51 -7.42
CA PHE A 86 2.25 -4.91 -7.82
C PHE A 86 2.26 -5.15 -9.34
N GLU A 87 2.43 -4.14 -10.20
CA GLU A 87 2.46 -4.31 -11.66
C GLU A 87 3.56 -5.28 -12.11
N GLY A 88 3.26 -6.34 -12.87
CA GLY A 88 4.27 -7.36 -13.21
C GLY A 88 4.68 -8.29 -12.06
N VAL A 89 4.13 -8.08 -10.86
CA VAL A 89 4.22 -8.99 -9.71
C VAL A 89 2.92 -9.76 -9.54
N PHE A 90 1.78 -9.09 -9.65
CA PHE A 90 0.44 -9.67 -9.70
C PHE A 90 -0.17 -9.42 -11.07
N ASN A 91 -0.75 -10.44 -11.69
CA ASN A 91 -1.46 -10.30 -12.97
C ASN A 91 -2.71 -9.40 -12.87
N ASP A 92 -3.23 -9.22 -11.66
CA ASP A 92 -4.40 -8.42 -11.33
C ASP A 92 -4.05 -7.12 -10.56
N ALA A 93 -2.83 -6.61 -10.73
CA ALA A 93 -2.42 -5.34 -10.15
C ALA A 93 -3.38 -4.20 -10.51
N GLY A 94 -3.95 -3.55 -9.48
CA GLY A 94 -4.91 -2.44 -9.61
C GLY A 94 -6.34 -2.88 -9.93
N ARG A 95 -6.61 -4.19 -10.06
CA ARG A 95 -7.95 -4.72 -10.36
C ARG A 95 -8.66 -5.15 -9.08
N LEU A 96 -9.91 -4.71 -8.93
CA LEU A 96 -10.76 -5.13 -7.82
C LEU A 96 -10.99 -6.65 -7.87
N ARG A 97 -11.18 -7.26 -6.69
CA ARG A 97 -11.66 -8.64 -6.62
C ARG A 97 -13.11 -8.70 -7.07
N THR A 98 -13.47 -9.81 -7.70
CA THR A 98 -14.83 -10.08 -8.21
C THR A 98 -15.53 -11.20 -7.45
N ARG A 99 -14.91 -11.69 -6.38
CA ARG A 99 -15.42 -12.73 -5.48
C ARG A 99 -15.25 -12.27 -4.04
N ASP A 100 -16.06 -12.82 -3.16
CA ASP A 100 -16.04 -12.50 -1.72
C ASP A 100 -14.84 -13.10 -0.99
N THR A 101 -14.06 -13.95 -1.67
CA THR A 101 -12.81 -14.53 -1.19
C THR A 101 -11.59 -13.88 -1.83
N THR A 102 -10.44 -14.01 -1.15
CA THR A 102 -9.16 -13.42 -1.56
C THR A 102 -8.14 -14.50 -1.94
N ARG A 103 -6.91 -14.09 -2.27
CA ARG A 103 -5.82 -15.01 -2.62
C ARG A 103 -5.46 -15.88 -1.40
N GLU A 104 -5.28 -17.18 -1.64
CA GLU A 104 -5.02 -18.19 -0.61
C GLU A 104 -3.52 -18.34 -0.25
N ASP A 105 -2.62 -17.61 -0.92
CA ASP A 105 -1.19 -17.59 -0.61
C ASP A 105 -0.84 -16.66 0.57
N THR A 106 -1.85 -16.25 1.33
CA THR A 106 -1.72 -15.45 2.56
C THR A 106 -1.48 -16.35 3.77
N GLU A 107 -0.95 -15.77 4.86
CA GLU A 107 -0.74 -16.48 6.13
C GLU A 107 -2.06 -16.99 6.74
N ASP A 108 -3.13 -16.20 6.64
CA ASP A 108 -4.47 -16.54 7.16
C ASP A 108 -5.40 -17.07 6.05
N ARG A 109 -5.14 -18.31 5.65
CA ARG A 109 -5.93 -19.00 4.63
C ARG A 109 -7.40 -19.17 5.00
N ALA A 110 -7.72 -19.29 6.30
CA ALA A 110 -9.09 -19.46 6.77
C ALA A 110 -9.89 -18.18 6.52
N ARG A 111 -9.32 -17.02 6.87
CA ARG A 111 -9.93 -15.72 6.58
C ARG A 111 -10.05 -15.47 5.07
N ALA A 112 -9.02 -15.81 4.29
CA ALA A 112 -9.05 -15.64 2.84
C ALA A 112 -10.19 -16.42 2.14
N LYS A 113 -10.60 -17.56 2.72
CA LYS A 113 -11.69 -18.42 2.23
C LYS A 113 -13.07 -18.05 2.76
N ASN A 114 -13.14 -17.22 3.79
CA ASN A 114 -14.40 -16.82 4.39
C ASN A 114 -15.05 -15.69 3.57
N PRO A 115 -16.17 -15.95 2.86
CA PRO A 115 -16.84 -14.92 2.05
C PRO A 115 -17.41 -13.77 2.89
N GLU A 116 -17.57 -13.94 4.21
CA GLU A 116 -18.08 -12.91 5.12
C GLU A 116 -16.95 -12.10 5.79
N ALA A 117 -15.68 -12.45 5.55
CA ALA A 117 -14.55 -11.77 6.18
C ALA A 117 -14.33 -10.34 5.69
N PHE A 118 -14.89 -9.99 4.54
CA PHE A 118 -14.69 -8.72 3.84
C PHE A 118 -16.00 -8.22 3.23
N PHE A 119 -15.99 -6.97 2.77
CA PHE A 119 -17.13 -6.35 2.11
C PHE A 119 -17.57 -7.13 0.85
N PRO A 120 -18.86 -7.18 0.48
CA PRO A 120 -19.28 -7.88 -0.74
C PRO A 120 -18.60 -7.33 -2.01
N ALA A 121 -18.04 -8.22 -2.82
CA ALA A 121 -17.20 -7.85 -3.97
C ALA A 121 -17.95 -7.00 -5.00
N ASN A 122 -19.22 -7.31 -5.22
CA ASN A 122 -20.10 -6.61 -6.14
C ASN A 122 -20.51 -5.20 -5.66
N LEU A 123 -20.18 -4.84 -4.41
CA LEU A 123 -20.51 -3.53 -3.82
C LEU A 123 -19.26 -2.69 -3.52
N ILE A 124 -18.04 -3.17 -3.83
CA ILE A 124 -16.78 -2.48 -3.50
C ILE A 124 -16.78 -1.02 -3.98
N GLU A 125 -17.25 -0.75 -5.20
CA GLU A 125 -17.26 0.63 -5.74
C GLU A 125 -18.20 1.54 -4.93
N THR A 126 -19.38 1.05 -4.56
CA THR A 126 -20.32 1.75 -3.68
C THR A 126 -19.72 1.99 -2.29
N GLY A 127 -19.11 0.96 -1.69
CA GLY A 127 -18.47 1.07 -0.38
C GLY A 127 -17.33 2.08 -0.37
N ALA A 128 -16.48 2.05 -1.41
CA ALA A 128 -15.38 3.00 -1.56
C ALA A 128 -15.88 4.43 -1.75
N LEU A 129 -16.95 4.64 -2.52
CA LEU A 129 -17.57 5.96 -2.69
C LEU A 129 -18.11 6.51 -1.37
N ASN A 130 -18.73 5.67 -0.54
CA ASN A 130 -19.22 6.07 0.78
C ASN A 130 -18.06 6.52 1.69
N ILE A 131 -16.99 5.73 1.76
CA ILE A 131 -15.79 6.06 2.56
C ILE A 131 -15.13 7.35 2.04
N ALA A 132 -15.01 7.53 0.72
CA ALA A 132 -14.44 8.74 0.13
C ALA A 132 -15.31 9.98 0.42
N THR A 133 -16.63 9.83 0.40
CA THR A 133 -17.57 10.90 0.78
C THR A 133 -17.39 11.28 2.25
N GLU A 134 -17.31 10.29 3.14
CA GLU A 134 -17.07 10.54 4.57
C GLU A 134 -15.71 11.22 4.82
N LEU A 135 -14.65 10.79 4.13
CA LEU A 135 -13.35 11.45 4.18
C LEU A 135 -13.46 12.92 3.74
N ALA A 136 -14.13 13.19 2.62
CA ALA A 136 -14.32 14.54 2.10
C ALA A 136 -15.08 15.44 3.10
N ASP A 137 -16.15 14.94 3.71
CA ASP A 137 -16.93 15.65 4.74
C ASP A 137 -16.06 15.98 5.97
N LYS A 138 -15.09 15.12 6.31
CA LYS A 138 -14.10 15.36 7.35
C LYS A 138 -12.86 16.13 6.87
N ARG A 139 -12.92 16.77 5.70
CA ARG A 139 -11.80 17.53 5.10
C ARG A 139 -10.53 16.67 4.95
N ASN A 140 -10.71 15.39 4.62
CA ASN A 140 -9.67 14.37 4.52
C ASN A 140 -8.81 14.28 5.78
N LEU A 141 -9.43 14.40 6.95
CA LEU A 141 -8.78 14.35 8.28
C LEU A 141 -7.75 15.47 8.54
N ARG A 142 -7.73 16.51 7.71
CA ARG A 142 -6.82 17.64 7.84
C ARG A 142 -7.32 18.62 8.91
N ASN A 143 -6.37 19.27 9.58
CA ASN A 143 -6.64 20.30 10.60
C ASN A 143 -7.46 19.80 11.80
N LEU A 144 -7.27 18.53 12.20
CA LEU A 144 -7.81 17.96 13.43
C LEU A 144 -6.78 18.05 14.55
N ASP A 145 -7.26 18.08 15.79
CA ASP A 145 -6.38 17.83 16.93
C ASP A 145 -5.88 16.37 16.90
N ARG A 146 -4.83 16.08 17.66
CA ARG A 146 -4.22 14.75 17.65
C ARG A 146 -5.19 13.64 18.10
N GLY A 147 -6.07 13.92 19.07
CA GLY A 147 -6.98 12.93 19.61
C GLY A 147 -8.09 12.57 18.62
N ASP A 148 -8.67 13.58 17.99
CA ASP A 148 -9.66 13.46 16.94
C ASP A 148 -9.08 12.82 15.70
N PHE A 149 -7.88 13.24 15.27
CA PHE A 149 -7.19 12.61 14.13
C PHE A 149 -7.02 11.10 14.36
N ILE A 150 -6.48 10.68 15.51
CA ILE A 150 -6.27 9.25 15.81
C ILE A 150 -7.59 8.49 15.76
N ARG A 151 -8.66 9.04 16.36
CA ARG A 151 -9.97 8.38 16.41
C ARG A 151 -10.60 8.25 15.03
N GLN A 152 -10.57 9.31 14.22
CA GLN A 152 -11.13 9.31 12.88
C GLN A 152 -10.29 8.46 11.92
N LEU A 153 -8.96 8.52 12.02
CA LEU A 153 -8.08 7.67 11.24
C LEU A 153 -8.31 6.19 11.57
N ALA A 154 -8.42 5.82 12.85
CA ALA A 154 -8.70 4.44 13.25
C ALA A 154 -10.02 3.92 12.65
N HIS A 155 -11.07 4.77 12.65
CA HIS A 155 -12.34 4.43 12.03
C HIS A 155 -12.21 4.19 10.52
N ILE A 156 -11.66 5.16 9.78
CA ILE A 156 -11.48 5.03 8.32
C ILE A 156 -10.56 3.86 7.97
N TYR A 157 -9.52 3.62 8.77
CA TYR A 157 -8.58 2.52 8.56
C TYR A 157 -9.27 1.16 8.71
N ASP A 158 -10.18 1.02 9.67
CA ASP A 158 -11.00 -0.18 9.85
C ASP A 158 -11.96 -0.38 8.67
N GLU A 159 -12.65 0.68 8.23
CA GLU A 159 -13.57 0.61 7.09
C GLU A 159 -12.86 0.23 5.79
N LEU A 160 -11.73 0.86 5.48
CA LEU A 160 -10.92 0.50 4.31
C LEU A 160 -10.33 -0.92 4.45
N GLY A 161 -9.98 -1.33 5.66
CA GLY A 161 -9.53 -2.69 5.97
C GLY A 161 -10.61 -3.74 5.68
N TYR A 162 -11.86 -3.44 6.02
CA TYR A 162 -13.03 -4.29 5.74
C TYR A 162 -13.45 -4.25 4.26
N LEU A 163 -13.35 -3.09 3.59
CA LEU A 163 -13.60 -2.95 2.15
C LEU A 163 -12.78 -3.97 1.35
N HIS A 164 -11.50 -4.11 1.69
CA HIS A 164 -10.58 -5.12 1.18
C HIS A 164 -10.67 -5.31 -0.36
N PRO A 165 -10.44 -4.25 -1.15
CA PRO A 165 -10.88 -4.18 -2.55
C PRO A 165 -10.15 -5.13 -3.51
N PHE A 166 -8.95 -5.62 -3.17
CA PHE A 166 -8.09 -6.41 -4.07
C PHE A 166 -8.02 -7.88 -3.64
N LYS A 167 -7.51 -8.75 -4.52
CA LYS A 167 -7.30 -10.17 -4.17
C LYS A 167 -6.15 -10.40 -3.19
N GLY A 168 -5.19 -9.48 -3.09
CA GLY A 168 -4.05 -9.53 -2.17
C GLY A 168 -3.36 -8.17 -2.18
N GLY A 169 -2.38 -7.94 -1.30
CA GLY A 169 -1.72 -6.63 -1.25
C GLY A 169 -2.54 -5.52 -0.58
N ASN A 170 -3.66 -5.86 0.06
CA ASN A 170 -4.57 -4.88 0.66
C ASN A 170 -3.93 -4.15 1.85
N ALA A 171 -3.22 -4.86 2.72
CA ALA A 171 -2.58 -4.27 3.89
C ALA A 171 -1.50 -3.24 3.49
N MET A 172 -0.66 -3.60 2.51
CA MET A 172 0.37 -2.71 1.96
C MET A 172 -0.24 -1.47 1.27
N THR A 173 -1.31 -1.67 0.50
CA THR A 173 -2.02 -0.59 -0.19
C THR A 173 -2.67 0.37 0.79
N LEU A 174 -3.38 -0.17 1.78
CA LEU A 174 -4.04 0.60 2.84
C LEU A 174 -3.05 1.43 3.65
N ARG A 175 -1.91 0.86 4.04
CA ARG A 175 -0.90 1.59 4.81
C ARG A 175 -0.34 2.79 4.04
N ILE A 176 -0.10 2.64 2.73
CA ILE A 176 0.36 3.77 1.89
C ILE A 176 -0.74 4.82 1.77
N PHE A 177 -1.99 4.42 1.51
CA PHE A 177 -3.13 5.34 1.45
C PHE A 177 -3.27 6.14 2.76
N ALA A 178 -3.30 5.45 3.90
CA ALA A 178 -3.43 6.04 5.22
C ALA A 178 -2.26 6.97 5.60
N SER A 179 -1.05 6.68 5.12
CA SER A 179 0.13 7.55 5.37
C SER A 179 0.05 8.92 4.68
N ARG A 180 -0.94 9.12 3.81
CA ARG A 180 -1.12 10.31 2.98
C ARG A 180 -2.37 11.13 3.38
N LEU A 181 -3.13 10.66 4.39
CA LEU A 181 -4.27 11.36 4.99
C LEU A 181 -3.79 12.44 5.97
#